data_AF-A0A950TXE6-F1
#
_entry.id   AF-A0A950TXE6-F1
#
_cell.length_a   1.000
_cell.length_b   1.000
_cell.length_c   1.000
_cell.angle_alpha   90.00
_cell.angle_beta   90.00
_cell.angle_gamma   90.00
#
_symmetry.space_group_name_H-M   'P 1'
#
loop_
_entity.id
_entity.type
_entity.pdbx_description
1 polymer ?
#
loop_
_entity_poly.entity_id
_entity_poly.type
_entity_poly.pdbx_seq_one_letter_code
_entity_poly.pdbx_strand_id
1 'polypeptide(L)'
;LNCASGATWVSIHHGGGVGIGFSQHAGMVIVCDGTDRAAQRIERVLWNDPATGVMRHADAGYQNALDCAREHRLDLPGIRSG
;
A
#
# COMPACT_ATOMS: atom_id res chain seq x y z
N LEU A 1 -0.05 -0.98 7.50
CA LEU A 1 -1.01 0.06 7.04
C LEU A 1 -2.41 -0.49 6.80
N ASN A 2 -2.59 -1.55 6.00
CA ASN A 2 -3.92 -2.11 5.67
C ASN A 2 -4.82 -2.44 6.86
N CYS A 3 -4.27 -2.97 7.96
CA CYS A 3 -5.01 -3.19 9.21
C CYS A 3 -5.60 -1.88 9.74
N ALA A 4 -4.81 -0.80 9.80
CA ALA A 4 -5.26 0.52 10.23
C ALA A 4 -6.23 1.18 9.22
N SER A 5 -6.04 0.94 7.92
CA SER A 5 -6.93 1.46 6.87
C SER A 5 -8.33 0.82 6.90
N GLY A 6 -8.45 -0.42 7.42
CA GLY A 6 -9.71 -1.12 7.61
C GLY A 6 -9.94 -2.30 6.66
N ALA A 7 -8.88 -2.96 6.19
CA ALA A 7 -9.01 -4.22 5.44
C ALA A 7 -9.79 -5.27 6.27
N THR A 8 -10.56 -6.13 5.61
CA THR A 8 -11.34 -7.19 6.28
C THR A 8 -10.42 -8.23 6.93
N TRP A 9 -9.34 -8.60 6.24
CA TRP A 9 -8.23 -9.33 6.84
C TRP A 9 -6.90 -8.95 6.21
N VAL A 10 -5.83 -9.20 6.96
CA VAL A 10 -4.45 -8.94 6.57
C VAL A 10 -3.62 -10.17 6.93
N SER A 11 -2.65 -10.49 6.10
CA SER A 11 -1.71 -11.59 6.33
C SER A 11 -0.26 -11.12 6.15
N ILE A 12 0.66 -11.73 6.88
CA ILE A 12 2.11 -11.54 6.74
C ILE A 12 2.72 -12.93 6.66
N HIS A 13 3.37 -13.23 5.55
CA HIS A 13 3.91 -14.55 5.26
C HIS A 13 5.42 -14.48 5.05
N HIS A 14 6.10 -15.59 5.37
CA HIS A 14 7.52 -15.78 5.13
C HIS A 14 7.76 -16.89 4.10
N GLY A 15 8.69 -16.67 3.18
CA GLY A 15 9.21 -17.68 2.25
C GLY A 15 8.28 -18.09 1.10
N GLY A 16 7.17 -17.38 0.88
CA GLY A 16 6.31 -17.67 -0.27
C GLY A 16 7.06 -17.47 -1.59
N GLY A 17 6.86 -18.40 -2.52
CA GLY A 17 7.50 -18.42 -3.85
C GLY A 17 8.93 -18.94 -3.85
N VAL A 18 9.80 -18.35 -3.03
CA VAL A 18 11.28 -18.54 -3.10
C VAL A 18 11.87 -19.38 -1.96
N GLY A 19 11.05 -19.87 -1.03
CA GLY A 19 11.48 -20.72 0.08
C GLY A 19 11.85 -19.97 1.36
N ILE A 20 11.97 -20.74 2.46
CA ILE A 20 12.28 -20.23 3.80
C ILE A 20 13.62 -19.47 3.77
N GLY A 21 13.63 -18.25 4.30
CA GLY A 21 14.78 -17.37 4.41
C GLY A 21 14.86 -16.28 3.34
N PHE A 22 14.10 -16.38 2.24
CA PHE A 22 14.36 -15.55 1.04
C PHE A 22 13.29 -14.50 0.72
N SER A 23 12.12 -14.54 1.36
CA SER A 23 11.09 -13.50 1.16
C SER A 23 10.28 -13.22 2.43
N GLN A 24 9.84 -11.97 2.54
CA GLN A 24 8.78 -11.54 3.44
C GLN A 24 7.79 -10.74 2.60
N HIS A 25 6.51 -11.05 2.71
CA HIS A 25 5.45 -10.34 1.98
C HIS A 25 4.18 -10.25 2.82
N ALA A 26 3.33 -9.29 2.46
CA ALA A 26 2.05 -9.07 3.09
C ALA A 26 0.94 -9.19 2.05
N GLY A 27 -0.21 -9.72 2.49
CA GLY A 27 -1.44 -9.75 1.72
C GLY A 27 -2.56 -9.04 2.48
N MET A 28 -3.57 -8.59 1.77
CA MET A 28 -4.78 -8.02 2.38
C MET A 28 -5.99 -8.32 1.52
N VAL A 29 -7.16 -8.32 2.13
CA VAL A 29 -8.44 -8.38 1.43
C VAL A 29 -9.42 -7.43 2.09
N ILE A 30 -10.21 -6.74 1.28
CA ILE A 30 -11.34 -5.93 1.72
C ILE A 30 -12.63 -6.41 1.05
N VAL A 31 -13.70 -6.47 1.83
CA VAL A 31 -15.02 -6.90 1.36
C VAL A 31 -15.88 -5.69 1.02
N CYS A 32 -16.47 -5.71 -0.17
CA CYS A 32 -17.43 -4.71 -0.64
C CYS A 32 -18.85 -5.23 -0.36
N ASP A 33 -19.34 -5.06 0.87
CA ASP A 33 -20.66 -5.57 1.30
C ASP A 33 -21.84 -4.62 1.00
N GLY A 34 -21.59 -3.51 0.31
CA GLY A 34 -22.61 -2.52 -0.06
C GLY A 34 -22.94 -1.50 1.05
N THR A 35 -22.29 -1.56 2.22
CA THR A 35 -22.52 -0.59 3.30
C THR A 35 -21.66 0.67 3.17
N ASP A 36 -22.18 1.81 3.66
CA ASP A 36 -21.41 3.07 3.74
C ASP A 36 -20.12 2.92 4.56
N ARG A 37 -20.16 2.07 5.59
CA ARG A 37 -18.98 1.77 6.42
C ARG A 37 -17.90 1.05 5.62
N ALA A 38 -18.29 0.13 4.74
CA ALA A 38 -17.35 -0.53 3.84
C ALA A 38 -16.80 0.46 2.80
N ALA A 39 -17.63 1.34 2.24
CA ALA A 39 -17.18 2.38 1.29
C ALA A 39 -16.04 3.24 1.87
N GLN A 40 -16.17 3.70 3.11
CA GLN A 40 -15.11 4.47 3.80
C GLN A 40 -13.81 3.68 3.99
N ARG A 41 -13.89 2.37 4.22
CA ARG A 41 -12.70 1.51 4.36
C ARG A 41 -12.06 1.27 3.01
N ILE A 42 -12.85 1.02 1.97
CA ILE A 42 -12.40 0.80 0.60
C ILE A 42 -11.62 2.00 0.11
N GLU A 43 -12.14 3.21 0.32
CA GLU A 43 -11.45 4.46 -0.03
C GLU A 43 -10.04 4.53 0.56
N ARG A 44 -9.91 4.27 1.86
CA ARG A 44 -8.60 4.30 2.54
C ARG A 44 -7.69 3.14 2.13
N VAL A 45 -8.23 1.92 2.08
CA VAL A 45 -7.43 0.71 1.84
C VAL A 45 -6.91 0.68 0.41
N LEU A 46 -7.76 0.98 -0.59
CA LEU A 46 -7.37 0.98 -1.99
C LEU A 46 -6.58 2.23 -2.40
N TRP A 47 -6.55 3.28 -1.57
CA TRP A 47 -5.57 4.35 -1.70
C TRP A 47 -4.22 3.95 -1.09
N ASN A 48 -4.23 3.56 0.19
CA ASN A 48 -3.03 3.36 0.97
C ASN A 48 -2.20 2.14 0.53
N ASP A 49 -2.82 1.03 0.12
CA ASP A 49 -2.09 -0.18 -0.28
C ASP A 49 -1.18 0.06 -1.50
N PRO A 50 -1.70 0.48 -2.68
CA PRO A 50 -0.84 0.81 -3.81
C PRO A 50 0.06 2.03 -3.57
N ALA A 51 -0.39 3.03 -2.79
CA ALA A 51 0.44 4.19 -2.46
C ALA A 51 1.72 3.78 -1.70
N THR A 52 1.70 2.72 -0.88
CA THR A 52 2.94 2.21 -0.26
C THR A 52 3.91 1.59 -1.28
N GLY A 53 3.39 1.02 -2.36
CA GLY A 53 4.20 0.58 -3.50
C GLY A 53 4.89 1.75 -4.20
N VAL A 54 4.15 2.83 -4.47
CA VAL A 54 4.71 4.07 -5.03
C VAL A 54 5.73 4.68 -4.09
N MET A 55 5.40 4.85 -2.80
CA MET A 55 6.31 5.33 -1.75
C MET A 55 7.62 4.55 -1.75
N ARG A 56 7.55 3.21 -1.74
CA ARG A 56 8.73 2.33 -1.69
C ARG A 56 9.63 2.49 -2.91
N HIS A 57 9.07 2.69 -4.10
CA HIS A 57 9.88 2.89 -5.31
C HIS A 57 10.38 4.33 -5.44
N ALA A 58 9.60 5.31 -5.00
CA ALA A 58 10.03 6.70 -4.93
C ALA A 58 11.24 6.86 -3.99
N ASP A 59 11.20 6.22 -2.81
CA ASP A 59 12.30 6.19 -1.84
C ASP A 59 13.56 5.54 -2.43
N ALA A 60 13.41 4.50 -3.25
CA ALA A 60 14.50 3.88 -3.99
C ALA A 60 15.02 4.72 -5.20
N GLY A 61 14.45 5.91 -5.46
CA GLY A 61 14.92 6.85 -6.48
C GLY A 61 14.35 6.63 -7.89
N TYR A 62 13.28 5.85 -8.05
CA TYR A 62 12.67 5.62 -9.36
C TYR A 62 11.87 6.84 -9.83
N GLN A 63 12.25 7.41 -10.98
CA GLN A 63 11.65 8.65 -11.50
C GLN A 63 10.15 8.53 -11.76
N ASN A 64 9.69 7.43 -12.36
CA ASN A 64 8.27 7.20 -12.60
C ASN A 64 7.45 7.12 -11.30
N ALA A 65 8.02 6.61 -10.22
CA ALA A 65 7.36 6.57 -8.91
C ALA A 65 7.35 7.95 -8.25
N LEU A 66 8.41 8.76 -8.40
CA LEU A 66 8.43 10.16 -7.97
C LEU A 66 7.37 10.99 -8.71
N ASP A 67 7.23 10.79 -10.02
CA ASP A 67 6.24 11.49 -10.83
C ASP A 67 4.81 11.08 -10.44
N CYS A 68 4.57 9.78 -10.25
CA CYS A 68 3.30 9.25 -9.74
C CYS A 68 2.98 9.81 -8.33
N ALA A 69 3.97 9.88 -7.44
CA ALA A 69 3.79 10.46 -6.09
C ALA A 69 3.39 11.94 -6.15
N ARG A 70 3.97 12.73 -7.07
CA ARG A 70 3.60 14.14 -7.28
C ARG A 70 2.20 14.28 -7.88
N GLU A 71 1.90 13.51 -8.93
CA GLU A 71 0.59 13.50 -9.60
C GLU A 71 -0.55 13.21 -8.62
N HIS A 72 -0.35 12.20 -7.76
CA HIS A 72 -1.33 11.78 -6.77
C HIS A 72 -1.22 12.49 -5.42
N ARG A 73 -0.28 13.45 -5.28
CA ARG A 73 -0.06 14.27 -4.08
C ARG A 73 0.15 13.42 -2.81
N LEU A 74 0.99 12.39 -2.92
CA LEU A 74 1.36 11.57 -1.77
C LEU A 74 2.22 12.38 -0.80
N ASP A 75 1.89 12.31 0.48
CA ASP A 75 2.70 12.92 1.55
C ASP A 75 3.89 12.00 1.88
N LEU A 76 5.06 12.34 1.33
CA LEU A 76 6.31 11.58 1.49
C LEU A 76 7.36 12.47 2.17
N PRO A 77 7.39 12.58 3.51
CA PRO A 77 8.20 13.60 4.21
C PRO A 77 9.71 13.56 3.94
N GLY A 78 10.25 12.38 3.63
CA GLY A 78 11.67 12.19 3.29
C GLY A 78 12.02 12.57 1.84
N ILE A 79 11.01 12.76 0.98
CA ILE A 79 11.17 13.05 -0.44
C ILE A 79 10.63 14.46 -0.67
N ARG A 80 11.53 15.43 -0.79
CA ARG A 80 11.14 16.83 -1.00
C ARG A 80 10.39 16.95 -2.32
N SER A 81 9.08 17.20 -2.24
CA SER A 81 8.29 17.72 -3.35
C SER A 81 8.85 19.11 -3.67
N GLY A 82 9.58 19.22 -4.78
CA GLY A 82 9.93 20.52 -5.36
C GLY A 82 8.70 21.23 -5.88
#